data_AF-A0A3D1F3N0-F1
#
_entry.id   AF-A0A3D1F3N0-F1
#
_cell.length_a   1.000
_cell.length_b   1.000
_cell.length_c   1.000
_cell.angle_alpha   90.00
_cell.angle_beta   90.00
_cell.angle_gamma   90.00
#
_symmetry.space_group_name_H-M   'P 1'
#
loop_
_entity.id
_entity.type
_entity.pdbx_description
1 polymer ?
#
loop_
_entity_poly.entity_id
_entity_poly.type
_entity_poly.pdbx_seq_one_letter_code
_entity_poly.pdbx_strand_id
1 'polypeptide(L)'
;MDAKDQSLNDLVELAKEDESHFKDVSQAMRQVMAHQQQTQSANVPPMSQLERQEMKAQARNISEGERKELSKLAKPKPEMGTLGRMVTEKGDPTEWLFVDTWYTIGPFPNPSRVNLNRKFPPESVVDLDAVYIGKEGRQIRWQFQQSRDLRVVPIDAEPYGIWYAYSELYFEKDMDLWISIGSDDKANIWVNNLPVWISGDTLKVWRPNEGYRKVAFKAGRNRILYRVENGWHSMMFSMAIRVAK
;
A
#
# COMPACT_ATOMS: atom_id res chain seq x y z
N MET A 1 -3.46 6.57 26.01
CA MET A 1 -2.81 5.96 24.84
C MET A 1 -1.37 6.41 24.86
N ASP A 2 -0.40 5.50 24.74
CA ASP A 2 1.01 5.89 24.74
C ASP A 2 1.39 6.60 23.41
N ALA A 3 2.58 7.21 23.35
CA ALA A 3 3.02 7.98 22.18
C ALA A 3 3.12 7.13 20.90
N LYS A 4 3.51 5.85 21.05
CA LYS A 4 3.66 4.91 19.94
C LYS A 4 2.30 4.58 19.34
N ASP A 5 1.34 4.18 20.17
CA ASP A 5 -0.03 3.89 19.77
C ASP A 5 -0.71 5.12 19.16
N GLN A 6 -0.43 6.32 19.70
CA GLN A 6 -0.94 7.57 19.15
C GLN A 6 -0.39 7.85 17.75
N SER A 7 0.92 7.73 17.55
CA SER A 7 1.53 7.95 16.23
C SER A 7 0.99 6.97 15.18
N LEU A 8 0.77 5.70 15.56
CA LEU A 8 0.19 4.70 14.68
C LEU A 8 -1.26 5.04 14.34
N ASN A 9 -2.07 5.47 15.31
CA ASN A 9 -3.44 5.87 15.07
C ASN A 9 -3.54 7.11 14.17
N ASP A 10 -2.67 8.09 14.33
CA ASP A 10 -2.63 9.25 13.44
C ASP A 10 -2.26 8.84 12.00
N LEU A 11 -1.34 7.89 11.83
CA LEU A 11 -1.03 7.31 10.52
C LEU A 11 -2.23 6.54 9.92
N VAL A 12 -2.94 5.74 10.72
CA VAL A 12 -4.15 5.03 10.27
C VAL A 12 -5.21 6.02 9.77
N GLU A 13 -5.46 7.11 10.49
CA GLU A 13 -6.41 8.13 10.06
C GLU A 13 -5.97 8.83 8.76
N LEU A 14 -4.67 9.03 8.56
CA LEU A 14 -4.14 9.57 7.30
C LEU A 14 -4.25 8.57 6.14
N ALA A 15 -4.05 7.28 6.41
CA ALA A 15 -4.12 6.21 5.41
C ALA A 15 -5.54 6.03 4.86
N LYS A 16 -6.57 6.33 5.66
CA LYS A 16 -7.98 6.29 5.24
C LYS A 16 -8.24 7.11 3.97
N GLU A 17 -9.30 6.67 3.30
CA GLU A 17 -9.68 7.07 1.96
C GLU A 17 -9.61 8.59 1.72
N ASP A 18 -9.13 8.92 0.54
CA ASP A 18 -9.19 10.23 -0.10
C ASP A 18 -8.93 9.96 -1.59
N GLU A 19 -9.87 9.28 -2.23
CA GLU A 19 -9.71 8.75 -3.58
C GLU A 19 -9.45 9.87 -4.58
N SER A 20 -8.59 9.58 -5.56
CA SER A 20 -8.12 10.53 -6.58
C SER A 20 -7.38 11.78 -6.05
N HIS A 21 -7.10 11.85 -4.75
CA HIS A 21 -6.34 12.93 -4.13
C HIS A 21 -4.93 12.48 -3.76
N PHE A 22 -3.99 13.41 -3.93
CA PHE A 22 -2.61 13.28 -3.49
C PHE A 22 -2.52 13.57 -2.00
N LYS A 23 -2.00 12.60 -1.24
CA LYS A 23 -1.76 12.75 0.21
C LYS A 23 -0.35 12.31 0.58
N ASP A 24 0.36 13.13 1.32
CA ASP A 24 1.68 12.81 1.86
C ASP A 24 1.56 12.18 3.25
N VAL A 25 1.93 10.91 3.39
CA VAL A 25 1.93 10.19 4.68
C VAL A 25 3.35 9.88 5.17
N SER A 26 4.38 10.34 4.45
CA SER A 26 5.79 10.01 4.71
C SER A 26 6.27 10.49 6.09
N GLN A 27 5.86 11.69 6.51
CA GLN A 27 6.22 12.23 7.83
C GLN A 27 5.61 11.41 8.97
N ALA A 28 4.31 11.08 8.87
CA ALA A 28 3.63 10.25 9.85
C ALA A 28 4.25 8.84 9.93
N MET A 29 4.64 8.27 8.78
CA MET A 29 5.38 7.01 8.75
C MET A 29 6.72 7.13 9.50
N ARG A 30 7.52 8.17 9.23
CA ARG A 30 8.81 8.38 9.90
C ARG A 30 8.65 8.52 11.41
N GLN A 31 7.60 9.18 11.87
CA GLN A 31 7.32 9.27 13.31
C GLN A 31 7.06 7.89 13.93
N VAL A 32 6.20 7.06 13.32
CA VAL A 32 5.95 5.70 13.80
C VAL A 32 7.23 4.87 13.77
N MET A 33 8.02 4.98 12.70
CA MET A 33 9.30 4.28 12.57
C MET A 33 10.31 4.69 13.64
N ALA A 34 10.37 5.97 14.01
CA ALA A 34 11.24 6.46 15.08
C ALA A 34 10.86 5.84 16.43
N HIS A 35 9.55 5.72 16.73
CA HIS A 35 9.07 5.02 17.92
C HIS A 35 9.34 3.50 17.89
N GLN A 36 9.43 2.88 16.71
CA GLN A 36 9.71 1.44 16.58
C GLN A 36 11.21 1.09 16.69
N GLN A 37 12.11 1.98 16.25
CA GLN A 37 13.55 1.73 16.23
C GLN A 37 14.22 1.90 17.61
N GLN A 38 13.57 2.52 18.58
CA GLN A 38 14.15 2.77 19.89
C GLN A 38 13.77 1.67 20.88
N THR A 39 14.65 0.69 21.03
CA THR A 39 14.75 -0.13 22.24
C THR A 39 15.33 0.72 23.38
N GLN A 40 14.48 1.10 24.34
CA GLN A 40 14.79 1.44 25.74
C GLN A 40 15.57 2.72 26.16
N SER A 41 15.95 3.71 25.32
CA SER A 41 16.68 4.87 25.91
C SER A 41 16.48 6.28 25.33
N ALA A 42 15.45 6.57 24.54
CA ALA A 42 15.07 7.96 24.26
C ALA A 42 13.55 8.09 24.18
N ASN A 43 12.98 9.05 24.92
CA ASN A 43 11.56 9.36 24.83
C ASN A 43 11.35 10.24 23.59
N VAL A 44 10.91 9.67 22.46
CA VAL A 44 10.26 10.49 21.44
C VAL A 44 8.94 10.98 22.05
N PRO A 45 8.79 12.28 22.34
CA PRO A 45 7.58 12.79 22.96
C PRO A 45 6.39 12.62 21.99
N PRO A 46 5.16 12.41 22.51
CA PRO A 46 3.99 12.46 21.66
C PRO A 46 3.85 13.87 21.06
N MET A 47 3.42 13.95 19.80
CA MET A 47 3.05 15.24 19.22
C MET A 47 1.88 15.86 20.00
N SER A 48 1.97 17.16 20.21
CA SER A 48 0.88 17.99 20.70
C SER A 48 -0.35 17.91 19.78
N GLN A 49 -1.49 18.42 20.25
CA GLN A 49 -2.69 18.50 19.41
C GLN A 49 -2.47 19.42 18.20
N LEU A 50 -1.73 20.53 18.37
CA LEU A 50 -1.45 21.47 17.30
C LEU A 50 -0.56 20.84 16.23
N GLU A 51 0.56 20.23 16.62
CA GLU A 51 1.47 19.53 15.69
C GLU A 51 0.75 18.43 14.91
N ARG A 52 -0.18 17.70 15.55
CA ARG A 52 -1.02 16.70 14.85
C ARG A 52 -1.96 17.33 13.83
N GLN A 53 -2.57 18.47 14.15
CA GLN A 53 -3.43 19.19 13.22
C GLN A 53 -2.64 19.73 12.04
N GLU A 54 -1.45 20.28 12.29
CA GLU A 54 -0.54 20.78 11.27
C GLU A 54 -0.04 19.65 10.37
N MET A 55 0.40 18.52 10.94
CA MET A 55 0.80 17.34 10.16
C MET A 55 -0.35 16.85 9.27
N LYS A 56 -1.58 16.77 9.80
CA LYS A 56 -2.75 16.35 9.02
C LYS A 56 -3.10 17.35 7.91
N ALA A 57 -2.91 18.65 8.14
CA ALA A 57 -3.09 19.67 7.12
C ALA A 57 -2.00 19.59 6.04
N GLN A 58 -0.73 19.46 6.43
CA GLN A 58 0.40 19.30 5.51
C GLN A 58 0.26 18.06 4.63
N ALA A 59 -0.18 16.93 5.20
CA ALA A 59 -0.44 15.70 4.46
C ALA A 59 -1.43 15.90 3.30
N ARG A 60 -2.38 16.84 3.42
CA ARG A 60 -3.38 17.15 2.39
C ARG A 60 -2.96 18.30 1.46
N ASN A 61 -2.05 19.16 1.93
CA ASN A 61 -1.64 20.39 1.27
C ASN A 61 -0.30 20.21 0.54
N ILE A 62 -0.28 19.36 -0.49
CA ILE A 62 0.85 19.35 -1.42
C ILE A 62 0.93 20.69 -2.16
N SER A 63 2.15 21.13 -2.49
CA SER A 63 2.34 22.43 -3.17
C SER A 63 1.59 22.46 -4.51
N GLU A 64 1.12 23.64 -4.94
CA GLU A 64 0.41 23.78 -6.23
C GLU A 64 1.28 23.32 -7.42
N GLY A 65 2.59 23.60 -7.36
CA GLY A 65 3.56 23.11 -8.34
C GLY A 65 3.64 21.59 -8.37
N GLU A 66 3.81 20.94 -7.21
CA GLU A 66 3.84 19.47 -7.11
C GLU A 66 2.51 18.86 -7.57
N ARG A 67 1.37 19.46 -7.19
CA ARG A 67 0.05 19.03 -7.66
C ARG A 67 -0.08 19.14 -9.17
N LYS A 68 0.44 20.20 -9.79
CA LYS A 68 0.41 20.40 -11.24
C LYS A 68 1.29 19.40 -11.98
N GLU A 69 2.47 19.08 -11.44
CA GLU A 69 3.33 18.05 -12.04
C GLU A 69 2.72 16.65 -11.89
N LEU A 70 2.24 16.32 -10.69
CA LEU A 70 1.59 15.04 -10.43
C LEU A 70 0.28 14.89 -11.23
N SER A 71 -0.48 15.95 -11.45
CA SER A 71 -1.74 15.89 -12.22
C SER A 71 -1.51 15.55 -13.69
N LYS A 72 -0.41 16.03 -14.29
CA LYS A 72 0.03 15.62 -15.65
C LYS A 72 0.34 14.12 -15.73
N LEU A 73 0.75 13.55 -14.60
CA LEU A 73 1.22 12.17 -14.47
C LEU A 73 0.20 11.29 -13.73
N ALA A 74 -1.00 11.82 -13.44
CA ALA A 74 -1.96 11.25 -12.51
C ALA A 74 -2.65 9.98 -13.00
N LYS A 75 -2.18 9.35 -14.07
CA LYS A 75 -2.56 7.99 -14.44
C LYS A 75 -1.33 7.29 -15.00
N PRO A 76 -0.73 6.34 -14.27
CA PRO A 76 0.32 5.53 -14.83
C PRO A 76 -0.20 4.77 -16.07
N LYS A 77 0.59 4.76 -17.14
CA LYS A 77 0.29 4.03 -18.38
C LYS A 77 1.44 3.10 -18.72
N PRO A 78 1.19 1.95 -19.38
CA PRO A 78 2.22 0.96 -19.69
C PRO A 78 3.49 1.54 -20.33
N GLU A 79 3.36 2.51 -21.24
CA GLU A 79 4.47 3.15 -21.94
C GLU A 79 5.33 4.10 -21.09
N MET A 80 4.86 4.49 -19.91
CA MET A 80 5.56 5.40 -18.99
C MET A 80 6.26 4.67 -17.85
N GLY A 81 6.27 3.34 -17.86
CA GLY A 81 6.80 2.58 -16.75
C GLY A 81 7.62 1.36 -17.13
N THR A 82 8.45 0.94 -16.19
CA THR A 82 9.24 -0.29 -16.25
C THR A 82 8.74 -1.24 -15.18
N LEU A 83 8.68 -2.53 -15.48
CA LEU A 83 8.33 -3.57 -14.51
C LEU A 83 9.52 -3.86 -13.60
N GLY A 84 9.31 -3.96 -12.28
CA GLY A 84 10.36 -4.42 -11.38
C GLY A 84 10.15 -4.08 -9.91
N ARG A 85 11.21 -4.28 -9.12
CA ARG A 85 11.19 -4.16 -7.65
C ARG A 85 12.39 -3.44 -7.05
N MET A 86 13.20 -2.77 -7.87
CA MET A 86 14.44 -2.14 -7.41
C MET A 86 14.51 -0.68 -7.88
N VAL A 87 14.83 0.22 -6.95
CA VAL A 87 15.11 1.63 -7.24
C VAL A 87 16.56 1.90 -6.84
N THR A 88 17.40 2.13 -7.85
CA THR A 88 18.85 2.37 -7.71
C THR A 88 19.28 3.50 -8.63
N GLU A 89 20.40 4.16 -8.31
CA GLU A 89 20.95 5.25 -9.12
C GLU A 89 21.42 4.79 -10.52
N LYS A 90 21.69 3.49 -10.67
CA LYS A 90 22.11 2.85 -11.93
C LYS A 90 20.97 2.17 -12.69
N GLY A 91 19.73 2.28 -12.19
CA GLY A 91 18.57 1.71 -12.85
C GLY A 91 18.24 2.45 -14.15
N ASP A 92 17.50 1.78 -15.04
CA ASP A 92 17.01 2.40 -16.27
C ASP A 92 16.10 3.60 -15.93
N PRO A 93 16.28 4.76 -16.59
CA PRO A 93 15.41 5.90 -16.39
C PRO A 93 13.96 5.55 -16.76
N THR A 94 13.04 5.77 -15.82
CA THR A 94 11.60 5.55 -16.03
C THR A 94 10.82 6.56 -15.19
N GLU A 95 9.59 6.89 -15.61
CA GLU A 95 8.72 7.74 -14.78
C GLU A 95 8.12 6.91 -13.64
N TRP A 96 7.63 5.71 -13.99
CA TRP A 96 7.01 4.78 -13.07
C TRP A 96 7.76 3.45 -12.99
N LEU A 97 7.91 2.92 -11.79
CA LEU A 97 8.22 1.52 -11.54
C LEU A 97 6.91 0.80 -11.23
N PHE A 98 6.52 -0.17 -12.07
CA PHE A 98 5.36 -1.02 -11.86
C PHE A 98 5.76 -2.27 -11.10
N VAL A 99 5.17 -2.48 -9.93
CA VAL A 99 5.47 -3.65 -9.11
C VAL A 99 4.78 -4.86 -9.75
N ASP A 100 5.58 -5.71 -10.37
CA ASP A 100 5.13 -6.79 -11.24
C ASP A 100 5.16 -8.17 -10.57
N THR A 101 6.01 -8.33 -9.54
CA THR A 101 6.29 -9.61 -8.91
C THR A 101 5.67 -9.67 -7.52
N TRP A 102 4.82 -10.66 -7.30
CA TRP A 102 4.00 -10.82 -6.11
C TRP A 102 3.97 -12.27 -5.63
N TYR A 103 3.81 -12.46 -4.34
CA TYR A 103 3.22 -13.67 -3.78
C TYR A 103 1.77 -13.36 -3.46
N THR A 104 0.82 -14.15 -3.96
CA THR A 104 -0.61 -13.96 -3.68
C THR A 104 -1.16 -15.12 -2.87
N ILE A 105 -2.15 -14.85 -2.02
CA ILE A 105 -2.85 -15.89 -1.26
C ILE A 105 -4.32 -15.53 -1.10
N GLY A 106 -5.18 -16.52 -1.32
CA GLY A 106 -6.62 -16.38 -1.23
C GLY A 106 -7.30 -17.51 -2.01
N PRO A 107 -8.64 -17.45 -2.16
CA PRO A 107 -9.53 -16.54 -1.45
C PRO A 107 -9.70 -16.89 0.03
N PHE A 108 -9.64 -15.89 0.89
CA PHE A 108 -10.31 -15.90 2.19
C PHE A 108 -11.81 -15.61 2.02
N PRO A 109 -12.69 -16.14 2.90
CA PRO A 109 -14.13 -16.01 2.73
C PRO A 109 -14.60 -14.56 2.90
N ASN A 110 -15.45 -14.08 1.99
CA ASN A 110 -16.13 -12.79 2.13
C ASN A 110 -17.60 -12.84 1.65
N PRO A 111 -18.42 -13.76 2.18
CA PRO A 111 -19.80 -13.94 1.71
C PRO A 111 -20.58 -12.64 1.90
N SER A 112 -21.24 -12.16 0.84
CA SER A 112 -21.98 -10.89 0.86
C SER A 112 -21.18 -9.71 1.43
N ARG A 113 -19.85 -9.75 1.30
CA ARG A 113 -18.93 -8.72 1.79
C ARG A 113 -18.95 -8.47 3.30
N VAL A 114 -19.32 -9.46 4.11
CA VAL A 114 -19.38 -9.30 5.58
C VAL A 114 -18.02 -9.19 6.27
N ASN A 115 -16.92 -9.59 5.60
CA ASN A 115 -15.59 -9.67 6.18
C ASN A 115 -14.66 -8.52 5.73
N LEU A 116 -15.20 -7.39 5.25
CA LEU A 116 -14.40 -6.24 4.77
C LEU A 116 -13.40 -5.72 5.82
N ASN A 117 -13.78 -5.75 7.09
CA ASN A 117 -12.95 -5.28 8.22
C ASN A 117 -12.43 -6.43 9.10
N ARG A 118 -12.69 -7.69 8.71
CA ARG A 118 -12.14 -8.86 9.39
C ARG A 118 -10.67 -8.99 9.04
N LYS A 119 -9.83 -9.09 10.07
CA LYS A 119 -8.41 -9.40 9.92
C LYS A 119 -8.21 -10.88 9.63
N PHE A 120 -7.39 -11.19 8.64
CA PHE A 120 -6.89 -12.53 8.37
C PHE A 120 -5.40 -12.64 8.73
N PRO A 121 -4.87 -13.86 8.90
CA PRO A 121 -3.50 -14.07 9.39
C PRO A 121 -2.39 -13.26 8.66
N PRO A 122 -2.42 -13.10 7.32
CA PRO A 122 -1.40 -12.32 6.60
C PRO A 122 -1.22 -10.87 7.07
N GLU A 123 -2.23 -10.26 7.71
CA GLU A 123 -2.11 -8.89 8.27
C GLU A 123 -1.23 -8.82 9.51
N SER A 124 -0.99 -9.95 10.18
CA SER A 124 -0.15 -10.01 11.38
C SER A 124 1.24 -10.50 11.05
N VAL A 125 1.35 -11.61 10.31
CA VAL A 125 2.61 -12.23 9.91
C VAL A 125 2.49 -12.75 8.49
N VAL A 126 3.45 -12.37 7.64
CA VAL A 126 3.63 -12.97 6.32
C VAL A 126 4.61 -14.13 6.47
N ASP A 127 4.07 -15.33 6.50
CA ASP A 127 4.79 -16.59 6.40
C ASP A 127 4.45 -17.22 5.05
N LEU A 128 5.43 -17.27 4.14
CA LEU A 128 5.24 -17.76 2.77
C LEU A 128 5.04 -19.27 2.69
N ASP A 129 5.39 -20.01 3.74
CA ASP A 129 5.25 -21.48 3.82
C ASP A 129 3.94 -21.90 4.52
N ALA A 130 3.21 -20.94 5.11
CA ALA A 130 1.99 -21.21 5.85
C ALA A 130 0.84 -21.73 4.96
N VAL A 131 0.02 -22.59 5.55
CA VAL A 131 -1.23 -23.10 4.96
C VAL A 131 -2.40 -22.57 5.78
N TYR A 132 -3.41 -22.02 5.11
CA TYR A 132 -4.62 -21.52 5.76
C TYR A 132 -5.88 -22.19 5.21
N ILE A 133 -6.96 -22.08 5.99
CA ILE A 133 -8.30 -22.43 5.54
C ILE A 133 -8.94 -21.19 4.92
N GLY A 134 -9.14 -21.24 3.61
CA GLY A 134 -9.76 -20.22 2.79
C GLY A 134 -11.27 -20.39 2.64
N LYS A 135 -11.81 -19.72 1.62
CA LYS A 135 -13.23 -19.74 1.28
C LYS A 135 -13.69 -21.16 0.95
N GLU A 136 -14.85 -21.52 1.48
CA GLU A 136 -15.46 -22.86 1.35
C GLU A 136 -14.62 -24.00 1.94
N GLY A 137 -13.74 -23.69 2.88
CA GLY A 137 -12.92 -24.70 3.57
C GLY A 137 -11.70 -25.17 2.79
N ARG A 138 -11.41 -24.57 1.62
CA ARG A 138 -10.23 -24.92 0.80
C ARG A 138 -8.94 -24.62 1.55
N GLN A 139 -7.92 -25.46 1.37
CA GLN A 139 -6.57 -25.11 1.79
C GLN A 139 -5.96 -24.14 0.78
N ILE A 140 -5.46 -23.00 1.26
CA ILE A 140 -4.80 -21.97 0.45
C ILE A 140 -3.37 -21.77 0.94
N ARG A 141 -2.49 -21.43 0.00
CA ARG A 141 -1.05 -21.19 0.20
C ARG A 141 -0.62 -19.97 -0.59
N TRP A 142 0.51 -19.38 -0.25
CA TRP A 142 1.10 -18.33 -1.07
C TRP A 142 1.55 -18.90 -2.41
N GLN A 143 1.24 -18.19 -3.48
CA GLN A 143 1.59 -18.54 -4.84
C GLN A 143 2.36 -17.40 -5.47
N PHE A 144 3.55 -17.70 -6.00
CA PHE A 144 4.34 -16.75 -6.75
C PHE A 144 3.65 -16.41 -8.08
N GLN A 145 3.58 -15.13 -8.40
CA GLN A 145 3.05 -14.60 -9.65
C GLN A 145 3.91 -13.42 -10.11
N GLN A 146 4.22 -13.38 -11.41
CA GLN A 146 4.80 -12.22 -12.05
C GLN A 146 3.88 -11.77 -13.18
N SER A 147 3.38 -10.53 -13.10
CA SER A 147 2.56 -9.92 -14.13
C SER A 147 3.43 -9.31 -15.22
N ARG A 148 2.90 -9.24 -16.45
CA ARG A 148 3.51 -8.51 -17.57
C ARG A 148 2.78 -7.19 -17.87
N ASP A 149 1.82 -6.84 -17.01
CA ASP A 149 0.97 -5.67 -17.09
C ASP A 149 0.95 -4.99 -15.71
N LEU A 150 0.65 -3.69 -15.68
CA LEU A 150 0.35 -2.93 -14.47
C LEU A 150 -0.77 -3.59 -13.66
N ARG A 151 -1.76 -4.16 -14.36
CA ARG A 151 -2.87 -4.89 -13.76
C ARG A 151 -2.40 -6.27 -13.28
N VAL A 152 -2.68 -6.56 -12.03
CA VAL A 152 -2.43 -7.87 -11.42
C VAL A 152 -3.77 -8.48 -11.01
N VAL A 153 -4.10 -9.63 -11.60
CA VAL A 153 -5.23 -10.46 -11.19
C VAL A 153 -4.66 -11.57 -10.32
N PRO A 154 -5.05 -11.69 -9.04
CA PRO A 154 -4.61 -12.80 -8.19
C PRO A 154 -4.90 -14.15 -8.84
N ILE A 155 -4.05 -15.14 -8.55
CA ILE A 155 -4.33 -16.52 -8.94
C ILE A 155 -5.63 -16.96 -8.22
N ASP A 156 -6.46 -17.72 -8.94
CA ASP A 156 -7.76 -18.21 -8.46
C ASP A 156 -8.74 -17.09 -8.06
N ALA A 157 -8.60 -15.89 -8.64
CA ALA A 157 -9.53 -14.78 -8.45
C ALA A 157 -11.00 -15.18 -8.73
N GLU A 158 -11.88 -14.91 -7.78
CA GLU A 158 -13.31 -15.25 -7.86
C GLU A 158 -14.17 -14.21 -7.10
N PRO A 159 -15.50 -14.16 -7.31
CA PRO A 159 -16.37 -13.26 -6.55
C PRO A 159 -16.40 -13.54 -5.05
N TYR A 160 -16.73 -12.52 -4.25
CA TYR A 160 -16.96 -12.59 -2.80
C TYR A 160 -15.81 -13.25 -2.03
N GLY A 161 -14.59 -12.84 -2.35
CA GLY A 161 -13.35 -13.33 -1.74
C GLY A 161 -12.41 -12.19 -1.37
N ILE A 162 -11.43 -12.50 -0.52
CA ILE A 162 -10.35 -11.59 -0.15
C ILE A 162 -9.02 -12.27 -0.46
N TRP A 163 -8.12 -11.53 -1.08
CA TRP A 163 -6.75 -11.96 -1.33
C TRP A 163 -5.78 -11.03 -0.62
N TYR A 164 -4.61 -11.58 -0.32
CA TYR A 164 -3.44 -10.80 0.02
C TYR A 164 -2.39 -10.96 -1.06
N ALA A 165 -1.68 -9.89 -1.38
CA ALA A 165 -0.51 -9.88 -2.24
C ALA A 165 0.67 -9.28 -1.48
N TYR A 166 1.82 -9.94 -1.55
CA TYR A 166 3.04 -9.57 -0.85
C TYR A 166 4.18 -9.38 -1.84
N SER A 167 4.99 -8.35 -1.63
CA SER A 167 6.23 -8.13 -2.36
C SER A 167 7.30 -7.50 -1.47
N GLU A 168 8.55 -7.64 -1.87
CA GLU A 168 9.68 -6.91 -1.28
C GLU A 168 10.28 -5.99 -2.35
N LEU A 169 10.38 -4.70 -2.01
CA LEU A 169 10.99 -3.68 -2.86
C LEU A 169 12.34 -3.28 -2.30
N TYR A 170 13.35 -3.12 -3.15
CA TYR A 170 14.68 -2.68 -2.75
C TYR A 170 14.91 -1.21 -3.14
N PHE A 171 15.44 -0.43 -2.20
CA PHE A 171 15.86 0.95 -2.41
C PHE A 171 17.32 1.11 -2.00
N GLU A 172 18.13 1.76 -2.85
CA GLU A 172 19.55 2.00 -2.55
C GLU A 172 19.78 2.94 -1.36
N LYS A 173 18.84 3.87 -1.12
CA LYS A 173 18.85 4.83 -0.01
C LYS A 173 17.44 5.10 0.49
N ASP A 174 17.33 5.77 1.63
CA ASP A 174 16.04 6.28 2.11
C ASP A 174 15.43 7.24 1.08
N MET A 175 14.14 7.08 0.76
CA MET A 175 13.44 7.91 -0.22
C MET A 175 11.99 8.13 0.18
N ASP A 176 11.49 9.35 -0.03
CA ASP A 176 10.07 9.66 0.07
C ASP A 176 9.48 9.76 -1.35
N LEU A 177 8.73 8.74 -1.76
CA LEU A 177 8.24 8.62 -3.14
C LEU A 177 6.72 8.51 -3.19
N TRP A 178 6.17 9.01 -4.28
CA TRP A 178 4.76 8.84 -4.60
C TRP A 178 4.49 7.42 -5.10
N ILE A 179 3.45 6.80 -4.54
CA ILE A 179 2.87 5.56 -5.05
C ILE A 179 1.48 5.84 -5.64
N SER A 180 1.19 5.19 -6.75
CA SER A 180 -0.11 5.11 -7.37
C SER A 180 -0.71 3.74 -7.09
N ILE A 181 -1.98 3.73 -6.72
CA ILE A 181 -2.69 2.58 -6.16
C ILE A 181 -3.93 2.33 -7.00
N GLY A 182 -4.18 1.07 -7.34
CA GLY A 182 -5.44 0.65 -7.96
C GLY A 182 -6.00 -0.61 -7.36
N SER A 183 -7.31 -0.65 -7.18
CA SER A 183 -8.05 -1.82 -6.71
C SER A 183 -9.43 -1.93 -7.33
N ASP A 184 -9.92 -3.17 -7.35
CA ASP A 184 -11.26 -3.58 -7.75
C ASP A 184 -11.60 -4.78 -6.85
N ASP A 185 -12.45 -4.65 -5.83
CA ASP A 185 -13.26 -3.49 -5.44
C ASP A 185 -12.64 -2.64 -4.31
N LYS A 186 -11.94 -3.27 -3.36
CA LYS A 186 -11.41 -2.60 -2.16
C LYS A 186 -9.97 -3.00 -1.93
N ALA A 187 -9.15 -2.06 -1.43
CA ALA A 187 -7.81 -2.38 -0.95
C ALA A 187 -7.39 -1.67 0.33
N ASN A 188 -6.61 -2.39 1.13
CA ASN A 188 -5.81 -1.84 2.22
C ASN A 188 -4.34 -2.19 1.95
N ILE A 189 -3.42 -1.25 2.17
CA ILE A 189 -2.01 -1.40 1.80
C ILE A 189 -1.13 -1.00 2.97
N TRP A 190 -0.11 -1.81 3.20
CA TRP A 190 0.92 -1.57 4.20
C TRP A 190 2.31 -1.57 3.59
N VAL A 191 3.15 -0.65 4.04
CA VAL A 191 4.59 -0.60 3.76
C VAL A 191 5.32 -0.79 5.09
N ASN A 192 6.15 -1.83 5.20
CA ASN A 192 6.84 -2.21 6.43
C ASN A 192 5.88 -2.32 7.63
N ASN A 193 4.73 -2.96 7.43
CA ASN A 193 3.66 -3.13 8.42
C ASN A 193 2.96 -1.83 8.85
N LEU A 194 3.21 -0.71 8.16
CA LEU A 194 2.57 0.58 8.41
C LEU A 194 1.48 0.83 7.35
N PRO A 195 0.22 1.15 7.75
CA PRO A 195 -0.84 1.40 6.80
C PRO A 195 -0.56 2.70 6.03
N VAL A 196 -0.63 2.65 4.71
CA VAL A 196 -0.45 3.82 3.84
C VAL A 196 -1.70 4.16 3.04
N TRP A 197 -2.58 3.18 2.83
CA TRP A 197 -3.83 3.34 2.12
C TRP A 197 -4.90 2.39 2.67
N ILE A 198 -6.11 2.90 2.87
CA ILE A 198 -7.31 2.15 3.21
C ILE A 198 -8.42 2.74 2.34
N SER A 199 -8.84 2.04 1.29
CA SER A 199 -9.91 2.51 0.41
C SER A 199 -11.28 2.45 1.10
N GLY A 200 -12.27 3.10 0.49
CA GLY A 200 -13.67 2.92 0.84
C GLY A 200 -14.16 1.49 0.69
N ASP A 201 -15.33 1.23 1.27
CA ASP A 201 -16.00 -0.07 1.31
C ASP A 201 -16.97 -0.29 0.14
N THR A 202 -17.08 0.66 -0.79
CA THR A 202 -17.98 0.58 -1.95
C THR A 202 -17.43 -0.35 -3.03
N LEU A 203 -18.33 -0.92 -3.84
CA LEU A 203 -17.96 -1.59 -5.08
C LEU A 203 -17.47 -0.56 -6.09
N LYS A 204 -16.42 -0.88 -6.83
CA LYS A 204 -15.83 0.01 -7.83
C LYS A 204 -14.96 -0.75 -8.81
N VAL A 205 -14.95 -0.26 -10.04
CA VAL A 205 -14.08 -0.76 -11.09
C VAL A 205 -12.63 -0.35 -10.85
N TRP A 206 -11.72 -1.21 -11.33
CA TRP A 206 -10.30 -0.90 -11.27
C TRP A 206 -9.93 0.42 -11.93
N ARG A 207 -9.12 1.20 -11.22
CA ARG A 207 -8.43 2.37 -11.76
C ARG A 207 -7.00 2.36 -11.24
N PRO A 208 -5.97 2.54 -12.08
CA PRO A 208 -4.57 2.56 -11.62
C PRO A 208 -4.27 3.74 -10.69
N ASN A 209 -5.17 4.74 -10.66
CA ASN A 209 -5.04 6.01 -9.97
C ASN A 209 -6.10 6.23 -8.89
N GLU A 210 -6.63 5.16 -8.30
CA GLU A 210 -7.60 5.24 -7.21
C GLU A 210 -7.05 6.02 -6.02
N GLY A 211 -5.79 5.75 -5.66
CA GLY A 211 -5.12 6.41 -4.54
C GLY A 211 -3.72 6.90 -4.91
N TYR A 212 -3.35 8.06 -4.35
CA TYR A 212 -1.99 8.58 -4.41
C TYR A 212 -1.46 8.84 -3.01
N ARG A 213 -0.32 8.23 -2.69
CA ARG A 213 0.32 8.37 -1.38
C ARG A 213 1.81 8.65 -1.54
N LYS A 214 2.32 9.72 -0.93
CA LYS A 214 3.77 9.83 -0.73
C LYS A 214 4.13 9.07 0.53
N VAL A 215 5.05 8.12 0.41
CA VAL A 215 5.40 7.18 1.49
C VAL A 215 6.90 7.21 1.73
N ALA A 216 7.31 6.94 2.97
CA ALA A 216 8.71 6.84 3.35
C ALA A 216 9.22 5.39 3.16
N PHE A 217 10.14 5.20 2.22
CA PHE A 217 10.90 3.96 2.04
C PHE A 217 12.26 4.07 2.72
N LYS A 218 12.71 2.98 3.35
CA LYS A 218 14.06 2.86 3.92
C LYS A 218 15.04 2.31 2.90
N ALA A 219 16.32 2.59 3.05
CA ALA A 219 17.38 1.88 2.36
C ALA A 219 17.27 0.36 2.62
N GLY A 220 17.57 -0.44 1.61
CA GLY A 220 17.41 -1.89 1.64
C GLY A 220 15.99 -2.35 1.29
N ARG A 221 15.57 -3.46 1.90
CA ARG A 221 14.29 -4.12 1.58
C ARG A 221 13.13 -3.50 2.34
N ASN A 222 12.05 -3.23 1.62
CA ASN A 222 10.79 -2.72 2.15
C ASN A 222 9.69 -3.73 1.81
N ARG A 223 8.94 -4.15 2.82
CA ARG A 223 7.86 -5.12 2.69
C ARG A 223 6.57 -4.41 2.28
N ILE A 224 5.90 -4.94 1.27
CA ILE A 224 4.61 -4.45 0.80
C ILE A 224 3.59 -5.55 1.04
N LEU A 225 2.52 -5.23 1.76
CA LEU A 225 1.35 -6.09 1.89
C LEU A 225 0.14 -5.36 1.31
N TYR A 226 -0.55 -6.02 0.41
CA TYR A 226 -1.75 -5.55 -0.25
C TYR A 226 -2.88 -6.50 0.13
N ARG A 227 -3.92 -6.01 0.80
CA ARG A 227 -5.18 -6.73 0.93
C ARG A 227 -6.09 -6.23 -0.18
N VAL A 228 -6.62 -7.13 -1.00
CA VAL A 228 -7.57 -6.80 -2.05
C VAL A 228 -8.82 -7.65 -1.89
N GLU A 229 -9.98 -7.04 -2.01
CA GLU A 229 -11.28 -7.69 -1.88
C GLU A 229 -12.05 -7.59 -3.19
N ASN A 230 -12.75 -8.67 -3.55
CA ASN A 230 -13.65 -8.70 -4.70
C ASN A 230 -15.10 -8.92 -4.23
N GLY A 231 -15.98 -8.06 -4.70
CA GLY A 231 -17.42 -8.24 -4.67
C GLY A 231 -17.88 -9.13 -5.80
N TRP A 232 -18.41 -8.54 -6.88
CA TRP A 232 -19.00 -9.26 -8.01
C TRP A 232 -18.14 -9.12 -9.27
N HIS A 233 -18.03 -10.21 -10.03
CA HIS A 233 -17.31 -10.29 -11.31
C HIS A 233 -15.78 -10.32 -11.15
N SER A 234 -15.05 -9.58 -12.01
CA SER A 234 -13.60 -9.57 -12.08
C SER A 234 -12.97 -8.72 -11.00
N MET A 235 -11.74 -9.05 -10.58
CA MET A 235 -10.92 -8.21 -9.73
C MET A 235 -9.53 -8.02 -10.29
N MET A 236 -8.89 -6.92 -9.90
CA MET A 236 -7.49 -6.67 -10.16
C MET A 236 -6.96 -5.59 -9.21
N PHE A 237 -5.65 -5.58 -8.99
CA PHE A 237 -4.97 -4.54 -8.24
C PHE A 237 -3.69 -4.10 -8.98
N SER A 238 -3.13 -2.98 -8.56
CA SER A 238 -1.89 -2.46 -9.13
C SER A 238 -1.18 -1.54 -8.15
N MET A 239 0.15 -1.55 -8.19
CA MET A 239 0.98 -0.56 -7.51
C MET A 239 2.06 -0.04 -8.46
N ALA A 240 2.15 1.28 -8.59
CA ALA A 240 3.22 1.96 -9.31
C ALA A 240 3.94 2.94 -8.37
N ILE A 241 5.24 3.12 -8.56
CA ILE A 241 6.07 4.04 -7.78
C ILE A 241 6.62 5.09 -8.74
N ARG A 242 6.40 6.36 -8.46
CA ARG A 242 6.98 7.44 -9.25
C ARG A 242 8.45 7.59 -8.87
N VAL A 243 9.34 7.36 -9.81
CA VAL A 243 10.81 7.37 -9.59
C VAL A 243 11.53 8.44 -10.41
N ALA A 244 10.82 9.16 -11.28
CA ALA A 244 11.36 10.33 -11.94
C ALA A 244 11.69 11.44 -10.94
N LYS A 245 12.80 12.14 -11.24
CA LYS A 245 13.27 13.32 -10.49
C LYS A 245 12.49 14.56 -10.89
#